data_AF-A0A938TP29-F1
#
_entry.id   AF-A0A938TP29-F1
#
_cell.length_a   1.000
_cell.length_b   1.000
_cell.length_c   1.000
_cell.angle_alpha   90.00
_cell.angle_beta   90.00
_cell.angle_gamma   90.00
#
_symmetry.space_group_name_H-M   'P 1'
#
loop_
_entity.id
_entity.type
_entity.pdbx_description
1 polymer ?
#
loop_
_entity_poly.entity_id
_entity_poly.type
_entity_poly.pdbx_seq_one_letter_code
_entity_poly.pdbx_strand_id
1 'polypeptide(L)'
;MARWLKNHEEKPTLELLEYLEQRWLGHDLQQEAIFSDRLDRYIALGIVPAHVLQQSGKDKTWQGSEDEQEFLAHSESDRLLFCVFEKIGILSVGNLVSLRRTDQPAANRSIAVINELIVARQSGKISFGVNLITKRYTAVHYLMLNAATSDTPYRGLFYNDDEEVGDVSFLMVDNFMLKDGDLIKMHMNEEIIHLVVKSKKNIALGVRNLRVVYRVVD
;
A
#
# COMPACT_ATOMS: atom_id res chain seq x y z
N MET A 1 -25.34 -21.06 29.70
CA MET A 1 -25.51 -19.70 29.13
C MET A 1 -24.28 -19.38 28.30
N ALA A 2 -24.34 -19.57 26.98
CA ALA A 2 -23.26 -19.19 26.07
C ALA A 2 -23.73 -18.00 25.23
N ARG A 3 -23.08 -16.86 25.42
CA ARG A 3 -23.32 -15.58 24.75
C ARG A 3 -22.66 -15.64 23.38
N TRP A 4 -23.41 -15.98 22.34
CA TRP A 4 -22.92 -15.92 20.96
C TRP A 4 -22.58 -14.47 20.60
N LEU A 5 -21.33 -14.29 20.18
CA LEU A 5 -20.80 -13.07 19.58
C LEU A 5 -21.64 -12.73 18.35
N LYS A 6 -22.31 -11.56 18.37
CA LYS A 6 -22.76 -10.90 17.15
C LYS A 6 -21.51 -10.47 16.37
N ASN A 7 -20.97 -11.36 15.56
CA ASN A 7 -20.12 -10.94 14.46
C ASN A 7 -21.04 -10.28 13.43
N HIS A 8 -20.84 -9.00 13.16
CA HIS A 8 -21.39 -8.38 11.97
C HIS A 8 -20.81 -9.13 10.77
N GLU A 9 -21.63 -9.99 10.15
CA GLU A 9 -21.33 -10.59 8.85
C GLU A 9 -21.23 -9.46 7.83
N GLU A 10 -20.02 -8.95 7.60
CA GLU A 10 -19.70 -8.19 6.39
C GLU A 10 -19.97 -9.11 5.21
N LYS A 11 -21.12 -8.93 4.57
CA LYS A 11 -21.46 -9.64 3.34
C LYS A 11 -20.36 -9.35 2.30
N PRO A 12 -19.90 -10.36 1.55
CA PRO A 12 -18.91 -10.13 0.49
C PRO A 12 -19.44 -9.06 -0.46
N THR A 13 -18.58 -8.10 -0.82
CA THR A 13 -18.95 -7.04 -1.76
C THR A 13 -19.29 -7.65 -3.12
N LEU A 14 -20.16 -6.99 -3.88
CA LEU A 14 -20.48 -7.42 -5.24
C LEU A 14 -19.21 -7.55 -6.10
N GLU A 15 -18.28 -6.59 -5.95
CA GLU A 15 -16.96 -6.63 -6.60
C GLU A 15 -16.18 -7.91 -6.29
N LEU A 16 -16.23 -8.39 -5.04
CA LEU A 16 -15.54 -9.64 -4.66
C LEU A 16 -16.22 -10.86 -5.29
N LEU A 17 -17.55 -10.87 -5.37
CA LEU A 17 -18.29 -11.95 -6.01
C LEU A 17 -18.03 -12.00 -7.51
N GLU A 18 -18.08 -10.85 -8.19
CA GLU A 18 -17.73 -10.72 -9.61
C GLU A 18 -16.28 -11.15 -9.88
N TYR A 19 -15.35 -10.74 -9.00
CA TYR A 19 -13.96 -11.19 -9.05
C TYR A 19 -13.85 -12.71 -8.96
N LEU A 20 -14.49 -13.33 -7.97
CA LEU A 20 -14.45 -14.78 -7.77
C LEU A 20 -15.10 -15.54 -8.92
N GLU A 21 -16.19 -15.03 -9.48
CA GLU A 21 -16.87 -15.60 -10.64
C GLU A 21 -15.97 -15.58 -11.88
N GLN A 22 -15.31 -14.46 -12.18
CA GLN A 22 -14.37 -14.38 -13.30
C GLN A 22 -13.21 -15.38 -13.13
N ARG A 23 -12.69 -15.53 -11.91
CA ARG A 23 -11.64 -16.52 -11.60
C ARG A 23 -12.15 -17.95 -11.78
N TRP A 24 -13.37 -18.22 -11.34
CA TRP A 24 -14.01 -19.53 -11.47
C TRP A 24 -14.23 -19.92 -12.94
N LEU A 25 -14.55 -18.94 -13.78
CA LEU A 25 -14.73 -19.12 -15.23
C LEU A 25 -13.40 -19.23 -16.00
N GLY A 26 -12.26 -19.14 -15.33
CA GLY A 26 -10.94 -19.24 -15.93
C GLY A 26 -10.51 -17.99 -16.71
N HIS A 27 -11.14 -16.84 -16.47
CA HIS A 27 -10.70 -15.58 -17.06
C HIS A 27 -9.44 -15.07 -16.35
N ASP A 28 -8.38 -14.84 -17.10
CA ASP A 28 -7.17 -14.21 -16.59
C ASP A 28 -7.46 -12.81 -16.07
N LEU A 29 -6.70 -12.37 -15.06
CA LEU A 29 -6.78 -11.01 -14.56
C LEU A 29 -6.28 -10.11 -15.69
N GLN A 30 -7.17 -9.28 -16.25
CA GLN A 30 -6.77 -8.23 -17.19
C GLN A 30 -5.89 -7.26 -16.42
N GLN A 31 -4.58 -7.49 -16.44
CA GLN A 31 -3.62 -6.62 -15.81
C GLN A 31 -3.35 -5.43 -16.72
N GLU A 32 -3.35 -4.25 -16.12
CA GLU A 32 -2.89 -3.05 -16.78
C GLU A 32 -1.40 -3.20 -17.16
N ALA A 33 -1.03 -2.76 -18.36
CA ALA A 33 0.33 -2.86 -18.86
C ALA A 33 1.23 -1.75 -18.26
N ILE A 34 1.42 -1.77 -16.93
CA ILE A 34 2.13 -0.75 -16.15
C ILE A 34 3.62 -0.65 -16.55
N PHE A 35 4.19 -1.72 -17.12
CA PHE A 35 5.60 -1.82 -17.51
C PHE A 35 5.79 -1.84 -19.03
N SER A 36 4.88 -1.21 -19.78
CA SER A 36 4.97 -1.13 -21.25
C SER A 36 6.27 -0.48 -21.75
N ASP A 37 6.93 0.33 -20.91
CA ASP A 37 8.24 0.93 -21.21
C ASP A 37 9.41 -0.07 -21.16
N ARG A 38 9.19 -1.27 -20.63
CA ARG A 38 10.20 -2.33 -20.44
C ARG A 38 11.42 -1.91 -19.64
N LEU A 39 11.30 -0.86 -18.83
CA LEU A 39 12.38 -0.39 -17.99
C LEU A 39 12.37 -1.12 -16.64
N ASP A 40 13.55 -1.26 -16.06
CA ASP A 40 13.68 -1.81 -14.72
C ASP A 40 13.10 -0.85 -13.67
N ARG A 41 12.73 -1.41 -12.51
CA ARG A 41 12.14 -0.69 -11.39
C ARG A 41 12.96 -0.91 -10.12
N TYR A 42 13.11 0.14 -9.32
CA TYR A 42 13.43 -0.05 -7.92
C TYR A 42 12.14 -0.22 -7.14
N ILE A 43 12.08 -1.27 -6.33
CA ILE A 43 10.92 -1.59 -5.49
C ILE A 43 11.29 -1.53 -4.01
N ALA A 44 10.33 -1.14 -3.18
CA ALA A 44 10.44 -1.20 -1.73
C ALA A 44 9.14 -1.78 -1.18
N LEU A 45 9.23 -2.68 -0.21
CA LEU A 45 8.09 -3.48 0.25
C LEU A 45 7.55 -2.97 1.58
N GLY A 46 6.26 -2.62 1.62
CA GLY A 46 5.58 -2.12 2.82
C GLY A 46 5.60 -0.61 3.00
N ILE A 47 4.80 -0.13 3.97
CA ILE A 47 4.63 1.30 4.27
C ILE A 47 5.92 1.92 4.80
N VAL A 48 6.65 1.23 5.67
CA VAL A 48 7.83 1.78 6.34
C VAL A 48 8.92 2.17 5.33
N PRO A 49 9.41 1.27 4.45
CA PRO A 49 10.38 1.66 3.41
C PRO A 49 9.82 2.71 2.45
N ALA A 50 8.55 2.59 2.04
CA ALA A 50 7.90 3.55 1.17
C ALA A 50 7.84 4.97 1.78
N HIS A 51 7.64 5.06 3.09
CA HIS A 51 7.62 6.31 3.84
C HIS A 51 9.02 6.93 3.92
N VAL A 52 10.04 6.15 4.31
CA VAL A 52 11.42 6.63 4.42
C VAL A 52 11.96 7.11 3.08
N LEU A 53 11.76 6.34 2.01
CA LEU A 53 12.26 6.68 0.67
C LEU A 53 11.61 7.95 0.10
N GLN A 54 10.37 8.26 0.51
CA GLN A 54 9.69 9.49 0.12
C GLN A 54 10.24 10.73 0.83
N GLN A 55 10.81 10.56 2.04
CA GLN A 55 11.34 11.65 2.87
C GLN A 55 12.84 11.93 2.68
N SER A 56 13.54 11.06 1.95
CA SER A 56 15.00 11.08 1.76
C SER A 56 15.60 12.38 1.20
N GLY A 57 14.77 13.38 0.84
CA GLY A 57 15.21 14.72 0.43
C GLY A 57 14.99 15.88 1.42
N LYS A 58 14.21 15.73 2.51
CA LYS A 58 13.74 16.92 3.27
C LYS A 58 13.82 16.88 4.80
N ASP A 59 13.92 15.74 5.47
CA ASP A 59 14.00 15.75 6.94
C ASP A 59 14.63 14.47 7.51
N LYS A 60 15.84 14.59 8.10
CA LYS A 60 16.57 13.47 8.73
C LYS A 60 16.30 13.34 10.23
N THR A 61 15.37 14.13 10.77
CA THR A 61 15.09 14.23 12.21
C THR A 61 14.50 12.95 12.81
N TRP A 62 13.97 12.03 11.99
CA TRP A 62 13.28 10.80 12.42
C TRP A 62 13.88 9.49 11.88
N GLN A 63 15.16 9.48 11.48
CA GLN A 63 15.80 8.30 10.87
C GLN A 63 16.43 7.35 11.90
N GLY A 64 15.79 6.19 12.10
CA GLY A 64 16.47 4.96 12.54
C GLY A 64 17.16 4.29 11.34
N SER A 65 18.36 3.77 11.55
CA SER A 65 19.40 3.54 10.53
C SER A 65 19.30 2.25 9.70
N GLU A 66 18.12 1.61 9.54
CA GLU A 66 18.07 0.26 8.93
C GLU A 66 17.05 0.03 7.78
N ASP A 67 16.21 0.99 7.38
CA ASP A 67 15.00 0.68 6.58
C ASP A 67 14.96 1.17 5.11
N GLU A 68 16.07 1.63 4.52
CA GLU A 68 16.13 2.02 3.09
C GLU A 68 16.33 0.81 2.14
N GLN A 69 15.60 -0.28 2.36
CA GLN A 69 15.76 -1.47 1.53
C GLN A 69 14.99 -1.30 0.20
N GLU A 70 15.72 -0.89 -0.84
CA GLU A 70 15.29 -1.01 -2.23
C GLU A 70 15.80 -2.32 -2.85
N PHE A 71 14.98 -2.94 -3.69
CA PHE A 71 15.37 -4.07 -4.53
C PHE A 71 15.30 -3.65 -6.00
N LEU A 72 16.27 -4.10 -6.79
CA LEU A 72 16.21 -3.97 -8.24
C LEU A 72 15.30 -5.08 -8.79
N ALA A 73 14.21 -4.68 -9.44
CA ALA A 73 13.30 -5.57 -10.13
C ALA A 73 13.39 -5.31 -11.63
N HIS A 74 13.65 -6.36 -12.38
CA HIS A 74 13.85 -6.27 -13.82
C HIS A 74 12.54 -6.46 -14.57
N SER A 75 12.36 -5.77 -15.69
CA SER A 75 11.20 -6.01 -16.55
C SER A 75 11.28 -7.40 -17.19
N GLU A 76 10.22 -8.20 -17.03
CA GLU A 76 10.06 -9.47 -17.73
C GLU A 76 9.09 -9.36 -18.91
N SER A 77 8.02 -8.60 -18.72
CA SER A 77 7.04 -8.27 -19.75
C SER A 77 6.51 -6.84 -19.51
N ASP A 78 5.50 -6.46 -20.29
CA ASP A 78 4.75 -5.22 -20.09
C ASP A 78 3.88 -5.24 -18.81
N ARG A 79 3.76 -6.38 -18.14
CA ARG A 79 2.91 -6.61 -16.95
C ARG A 79 3.66 -7.19 -15.75
N LEU A 80 4.79 -7.85 -15.99
CA LEU A 80 5.55 -8.55 -14.97
C LEU A 80 6.93 -7.95 -14.76
N LEU A 81 7.30 -7.85 -13.50
CA LEU A 81 8.67 -7.67 -13.06
C LEU A 81 9.21 -8.99 -12.52
N PHE A 82 10.53 -9.12 -12.44
CA PHE A 82 11.16 -10.22 -11.72
C PHE A 82 12.27 -9.74 -10.79
N CYS A 83 12.45 -10.47 -9.70
CA CYS A 83 13.53 -10.23 -8.75
C CYS A 83 14.04 -11.56 -8.19
N VAL A 84 15.30 -11.58 -7.75
CA VAL A 84 15.89 -12.69 -7.01
C VAL A 84 16.08 -12.23 -5.57
N PHE A 85 15.39 -12.88 -4.65
CA PHE A 85 15.44 -12.54 -3.24
C PHE A 85 16.31 -13.53 -2.47
N GLU A 86 17.18 -13.02 -1.59
CA GLU A 86 18.04 -13.86 -0.75
C GLU A 86 17.27 -14.58 0.36
N LYS A 87 16.19 -13.97 0.87
CA LYS A 87 15.36 -14.54 1.94
C LYS A 87 14.00 -14.97 1.40
N ILE A 88 13.54 -16.12 1.87
CA ILE A 88 12.21 -16.65 1.56
C ILE A 88 11.14 -15.83 2.31
N GLY A 89 9.95 -15.68 1.73
CA GLY A 89 8.81 -15.03 2.38
C GLY A 89 8.83 -13.50 2.33
N ILE A 90 9.76 -12.90 1.57
CA ILE A 90 9.81 -11.45 1.36
C ILE A 90 8.58 -10.96 0.56
N LEU A 91 8.11 -11.75 -0.40
CA LEU A 91 7.07 -11.39 -1.34
C LEU A 91 5.82 -12.26 -1.18
N SER A 92 4.65 -11.62 -1.06
CA SER A 92 3.34 -12.27 -1.12
C SER A 92 2.36 -11.43 -1.93
N VAL A 93 1.36 -12.08 -2.52
CA VAL A 93 0.18 -11.39 -3.06
C VAL A 93 -0.45 -10.58 -1.94
N GLY A 94 -0.87 -9.35 -2.23
CA GLY A 94 -1.33 -8.38 -1.26
C GLY A 94 -0.24 -7.51 -0.65
N ASN A 95 1.06 -7.76 -0.89
CA ASN A 95 2.07 -6.87 -0.34
C ASN A 95 1.99 -5.50 -1.01
N LEU A 96 2.05 -4.45 -0.18
CA LEU A 96 2.28 -3.10 -0.66
C LEU A 96 3.68 -3.01 -1.25
N VAL A 97 3.78 -2.43 -2.44
CA VAL A 97 5.05 -2.15 -3.08
C VAL A 97 5.08 -0.68 -3.51
N SER A 98 6.15 -0.01 -3.15
CA SER A 98 6.49 1.31 -3.65
C SER A 98 7.54 1.17 -4.75
N LEU A 99 7.21 1.63 -5.95
CA LEU A 99 8.01 1.43 -7.15
C LEU A 99 8.37 2.75 -7.82
N ARG A 100 9.56 2.82 -8.39
CA ARG A 100 10.01 3.91 -9.27
C ARG A 100 10.80 3.34 -10.43
N ARG A 101 10.88 4.08 -11.54
CA ARG A 101 11.83 3.75 -12.60
C ARG A 101 13.26 3.93 -12.12
N THR A 102 14.19 3.18 -12.71
CA THR A 102 15.61 3.28 -12.37
C THR A 102 16.22 4.64 -12.71
N ASP A 103 15.64 5.37 -13.67
CA ASP A 103 16.05 6.71 -14.08
C ASP A 103 15.35 7.85 -13.32
N GLN A 104 14.49 7.53 -12.36
CA GLN A 104 13.75 8.50 -11.56
C GLN A 104 14.34 8.64 -10.14
N PRO A 105 14.21 9.82 -9.51
CA PRO A 105 14.70 10.04 -8.15
C PRO A 105 13.91 9.21 -7.12
N ALA A 106 14.53 8.97 -5.96
CA ALA A 106 13.98 8.13 -4.90
C ALA A 106 12.58 8.54 -4.42
N ALA A 107 12.25 9.83 -4.48
CA ALA A 107 10.94 10.38 -4.07
C ALA A 107 9.86 10.36 -5.18
N ASN A 108 10.22 10.07 -6.43
CA ASN A 108 9.24 9.93 -7.51
C ASN A 108 8.78 8.49 -7.60
N ARG A 109 7.99 8.06 -6.63
CA ARG A 109 7.50 6.69 -6.50
C ARG A 109 6.00 6.63 -6.60
N SER A 110 5.53 5.51 -7.12
CA SER A 110 4.14 5.13 -7.15
C SER A 110 3.89 3.99 -6.16
N ILE A 111 2.66 3.86 -5.70
CA ILE A 111 2.24 2.80 -4.79
C ILE A 111 1.38 1.82 -5.56
N ALA A 112 1.66 0.53 -5.35
CA ALA A 112 0.93 -0.58 -5.95
C ALA A 112 0.79 -1.74 -4.96
N VAL A 113 -0.06 -2.70 -5.29
CA VAL A 113 -0.19 -3.98 -4.56
C VAL A 113 0.20 -5.12 -5.48
N ILE A 114 0.92 -6.09 -4.94
CA ILE A 114 1.23 -7.31 -5.68
C ILE A 114 -0.05 -8.12 -5.87
N ASN A 115 -0.44 -8.38 -7.11
CA ASN A 115 -1.64 -9.13 -7.46
C ASN A 115 -1.35 -10.53 -8.00
N GLU A 116 -0.11 -10.80 -8.39
CA GLU A 116 0.31 -12.08 -8.99
C GLU A 116 1.74 -12.44 -8.58
N LEU A 117 1.98 -13.74 -8.38
CA LEU A 117 3.29 -14.32 -8.15
C LEU A 117 3.48 -15.58 -8.99
N ILE A 118 4.57 -15.62 -9.76
CA ILE A 118 5.00 -16.77 -10.55
C ILE A 118 6.41 -17.15 -10.07
N VAL A 119 6.55 -18.36 -9.55
CA VAL A 119 7.83 -18.86 -9.03
C VAL A 119 8.45 -19.83 -10.04
N ALA A 120 9.58 -19.43 -10.63
CA ALA A 120 10.36 -20.32 -11.48
C ALA A 120 11.16 -21.29 -10.60
N ARG A 121 10.65 -22.52 -10.45
CA ARG A 121 11.19 -23.56 -9.55
C ARG A 121 12.68 -23.87 -9.74
N GLN A 122 13.26 -23.56 -10.90
CA GLN A 122 14.64 -23.94 -11.25
C GLN A 122 15.68 -22.83 -11.00
N SER A 123 15.27 -21.56 -11.02
CA SER A 123 16.22 -20.42 -10.95
C SER A 123 16.13 -19.61 -9.66
N GLY A 124 15.13 -19.88 -8.80
CA GLY A 124 14.83 -19.01 -7.65
C GLY A 124 14.30 -17.62 -8.06
N LYS A 125 14.03 -17.41 -9.35
CA LYS A 125 13.44 -16.18 -9.87
C LYS A 125 11.97 -16.11 -9.48
N ILE A 126 11.59 -14.99 -8.88
CA ILE A 126 10.19 -14.68 -8.59
C ILE A 126 9.76 -13.57 -9.53
N SER A 127 8.80 -13.91 -10.38
CA SER A 127 8.14 -12.97 -11.28
C SER A 127 6.82 -12.55 -10.65
N PHE A 128 6.46 -11.28 -10.75
CA PHE A 128 5.30 -10.73 -10.07
C PHE A 128 4.66 -9.59 -10.86
N GLY A 129 3.32 -9.57 -10.80
CA GLY A 129 2.50 -8.49 -11.30
C GLY A 129 2.16 -7.52 -10.16
N VAL A 130 1.78 -6.30 -10.53
CA VAL A 130 1.27 -5.31 -9.57
C VAL A 130 -0.01 -4.69 -10.09
N ASN A 131 -0.85 -4.21 -9.17
CA ASN A 131 -1.97 -3.34 -9.45
C ASN A 131 -1.68 -1.95 -8.85
N LEU A 132 -1.68 -0.92 -9.69
CA LEU A 132 -1.37 0.44 -9.28
C LEU A 132 -2.48 1.00 -8.38
N ILE A 133 -2.11 1.57 -7.22
CA ILE A 133 -3.05 2.28 -6.35
C ILE A 133 -3.00 3.77 -6.66
N THR A 134 -1.80 4.34 -6.70
CA THR A 134 -1.62 5.76 -7.01
C THR A 134 -0.24 6.03 -7.59
N LYS A 135 -0.17 7.01 -8.49
CA LYS A 135 1.07 7.48 -9.09
C LYS A 135 1.88 8.35 -8.15
N ARG A 136 1.23 9.00 -7.17
CA ARG A 136 1.84 9.99 -6.28
C ARG A 136 1.30 9.86 -4.86
N TYR A 137 2.19 9.99 -3.88
CA TYR A 137 1.82 9.99 -2.47
C TYR A 137 2.76 10.88 -1.66
N THR A 138 2.35 11.18 -0.44
CA THR A 138 3.12 11.93 0.55
C THR A 138 3.30 11.08 1.79
N ALA A 139 4.53 11.01 2.31
CA ALA A 139 4.79 10.38 3.59
C ALA A 139 4.30 11.29 4.72
N VAL A 140 3.47 10.75 5.61
CA VAL A 140 2.85 11.49 6.71
C VAL A 140 3.03 10.76 8.02
N HIS A 141 3.08 11.54 9.10
CA HIS A 141 3.00 11.01 10.45
C HIS A 141 1.59 11.24 10.99
N TYR A 142 1.07 10.30 11.78
CA TYR A 142 -0.26 10.47 12.38
C TYR A 142 -0.33 9.96 13.81
N LEU A 143 -1.25 10.56 14.57
CA LEU A 143 -1.54 10.24 15.95
C LEU A 143 -3.04 10.03 16.11
N MET A 144 -3.43 9.04 16.92
CA MET A 144 -4.82 8.88 17.32
C MET A 144 -5.10 9.85 18.47
N LEU A 145 -6.11 10.71 18.32
CA LEU A 145 -6.43 11.73 19.34
C LEU A 145 -6.92 11.11 20.67
N ASN A 146 -7.37 9.85 20.62
CA ASN A 146 -7.87 9.11 21.78
C ASN A 146 -6.80 8.24 22.46
N ALA A 147 -5.56 8.22 21.96
CA ALA A 147 -4.47 7.45 22.55
C ALA A 147 -3.81 8.21 23.70
N ALA A 148 -3.50 7.53 24.80
CA ALA A 148 -2.96 8.11 26.01
C ALA A 148 -1.56 8.72 25.79
N THR A 149 -1.51 10.02 25.46
CA THR A 149 -0.47 11.06 25.70
C THR A 149 1.04 10.77 25.65
N SER A 150 1.53 9.61 25.22
CA SER A 150 2.98 9.36 25.02
C SER A 150 3.31 8.58 23.74
N ASP A 151 2.39 8.50 22.79
CA ASP A 151 2.56 7.60 21.66
C ASP A 151 3.46 8.21 20.57
N THR A 152 4.50 7.48 20.21
CA THR A 152 5.31 7.74 19.03
C THR A 152 4.40 7.85 17.80
N PRO A 153 4.56 8.88 16.95
CA PRO A 153 3.72 9.04 15.76
C PRO A 153 3.85 7.83 14.83
N TYR A 154 2.71 7.35 14.35
CA TYR A 154 2.64 6.27 13.37
C TYR A 154 2.98 6.82 11.99
N ARG A 155 3.57 5.97 11.14
CA ARG A 155 3.87 6.29 9.73
C ARG A 155 2.68 5.92 8.87
N GLY A 156 2.35 6.78 7.90
CA GLY A 156 1.30 6.52 6.91
C GLY A 156 1.66 7.13 5.56
N LEU A 157 0.91 6.75 4.53
CA LEU A 157 1.04 7.33 3.20
C LEU A 157 -0.28 8.03 2.84
N PHE A 158 -0.20 9.30 2.46
CA PHE A 158 -1.34 10.11 2.08
C PHE A 158 -1.34 10.32 0.57
N TYR A 159 -2.50 10.15 -0.08
CA TYR A 159 -2.65 10.46 -1.50
C TYR A 159 -4.06 11.00 -1.78
N ASN A 160 -4.18 11.74 -2.87
CA ASN A 160 -5.47 12.09 -3.45
C ASN A 160 -5.69 11.19 -4.66
N ASP A 161 -6.93 10.76 -4.85
CA ASP A 161 -7.31 10.09 -6.08
C ASP A 161 -7.79 11.13 -7.08
N ASP A 162 -7.01 11.30 -8.14
CA ASP A 162 -7.30 12.25 -9.21
C ASP A 162 -8.39 11.70 -10.17
N GLU A 163 -8.81 10.43 -10.02
CA GLU A 163 -9.76 9.75 -10.93
C GLU A 163 -11.21 9.75 -10.42
N GLU A 164 -11.47 9.95 -9.12
CA GLU A 164 -12.83 10.08 -8.58
C GLU A 164 -13.38 11.52 -8.72
N VAL A 165 -14.67 11.65 -9.03
CA VAL A 165 -15.36 12.94 -9.13
C VAL A 165 -15.58 13.51 -7.72
N GLY A 166 -14.57 14.20 -7.22
CA GLY A 166 -14.52 14.84 -5.91
C GLY A 166 -13.12 14.75 -5.32
N ASP A 167 -12.68 15.75 -4.57
CA ASP A 167 -11.38 15.73 -3.88
C ASP A 167 -11.41 14.68 -2.74
N VAL A 168 -11.33 13.40 -3.10
CA VAL A 168 -11.30 12.29 -2.14
C VAL A 168 -9.84 12.03 -1.77
N SER A 169 -9.51 12.34 -0.53
CA SER A 169 -8.20 12.07 0.04
C SER A 169 -8.18 10.78 0.84
N PHE A 170 -7.07 10.07 0.73
CA PHE A 170 -6.87 8.74 1.28
C PHE A 170 -5.62 8.69 2.16
N LEU A 171 -5.79 8.15 3.38
CA LEU A 171 -4.70 7.82 4.28
C LEU A 171 -4.53 6.30 4.33
N MET A 172 -3.36 5.83 3.89
CA MET A 172 -2.95 4.44 3.89
C MET A 172 -2.14 4.12 5.14
N VAL A 173 -2.58 3.06 5.84
CA VAL A 173 -2.02 2.65 7.13
C VAL A 173 -1.89 1.13 7.21
N ASP A 174 -0.95 0.67 8.03
CA ASP A 174 -0.75 -0.73 8.41
C ASP A 174 -1.35 -1.04 9.79
N ASN A 175 -1.95 -0.06 10.45
CA ASN A 175 -2.55 -0.20 11.77
C ASN A 175 -4.00 -0.69 11.69
N PHE A 176 -4.29 -1.77 12.39
CA PHE A 176 -5.64 -2.36 12.50
C PHE A 176 -6.51 -1.65 13.55
N MET A 177 -5.90 -0.75 14.31
CA MET A 177 -6.40 0.12 15.38
C MET A 177 -7.67 0.89 15.01
N LEU A 178 -7.62 1.45 13.81
CA LEU A 178 -8.54 2.49 13.38
C LEU A 178 -9.91 1.93 13.05
N LYS A 179 -10.93 2.56 13.64
CA LYS A 179 -12.35 2.30 13.47
C LYS A 179 -13.02 3.51 12.84
N ASP A 180 -14.15 3.27 12.19
CA ASP A 180 -14.98 4.34 11.65
C ASP A 180 -15.41 5.28 12.79
N GLY A 181 -15.26 6.59 12.56
CA GLY A 181 -15.49 7.65 13.54
C GLY A 181 -14.28 8.04 14.38
N ASP A 182 -13.15 7.31 14.30
CA ASP A 182 -11.93 7.71 15.01
C ASP A 182 -11.39 9.04 14.48
N LEU A 183 -10.81 9.83 15.38
CA LEU A 183 -10.16 11.10 15.06
C LEU A 183 -8.65 10.93 15.00
N ILE A 184 -8.07 11.32 13.86
CA ILE A 184 -6.65 11.25 13.59
C ILE A 184 -6.10 12.67 13.44
N LYS A 185 -4.98 12.94 14.10
CA LYS A 185 -4.15 14.12 13.86
C LYS A 185 -3.00 13.74 12.94
N MET A 186 -3.06 14.19 11.70
CA MET A 186 -2.03 13.96 10.68
C MET A 186 -1.10 15.16 10.58
N HIS A 187 0.20 14.89 10.52
CA HIS A 187 1.27 15.83 10.29
C HIS A 187 1.77 15.65 8.86
N MET A 188 1.55 16.66 8.03
CA MET A 188 1.99 16.70 6.64
C MET A 188 2.89 17.94 6.47
N ASN A 189 4.21 17.71 6.42
CA ASN A 189 5.20 18.78 6.48
C ASN A 189 5.00 19.64 7.76
N GLU A 190 4.78 20.95 7.61
CA GLU A 190 4.52 21.88 8.71
C GLU A 190 3.03 22.05 9.04
N GLU A 191 2.14 21.39 8.29
CA GLU A 191 0.69 21.50 8.47
C GLU A 191 0.14 20.34 9.31
N ILE A 192 -0.82 20.68 10.16
CA ILE A 192 -1.57 19.72 10.98
C ILE A 192 -2.98 19.63 10.41
N ILE A 193 -3.35 18.43 9.97
CA ILE A 193 -4.66 18.12 9.41
C ILE A 193 -5.37 17.16 10.35
N HIS A 194 -6.60 17.49 10.74
CA HIS A 194 -7.46 16.60 11.51
C HIS A 194 -8.35 15.81 10.54
N LEU A 195 -8.37 14.49 10.71
CA LEU A 195 -9.10 13.56 9.86
C LEU A 195 -10.09 12.77 10.71
N VAL A 196 -11.29 12.56 10.18
CA VAL A 196 -12.27 11.61 10.71
C VAL A 196 -12.19 10.35 9.87
N VAL A 197 -11.95 9.21 10.49
CA VAL A 197 -11.95 7.92 9.78
C VAL A 197 -13.35 7.64 9.27
N LYS A 198 -13.53 7.56 7.95
CA LYS A 198 -14.75 7.04 7.32
C LYS A 198 -14.42 5.91 6.35
N SER A 199 -15.39 5.01 6.16
CA SER A 199 -15.48 4.04 5.07
C SER A 199 -14.24 3.17 4.86
N LYS A 200 -13.69 2.58 5.92
CA LYS A 200 -12.44 1.82 5.82
C LYS A 200 -12.44 0.74 4.72
N LYS A 201 -11.56 0.88 3.71
CA LYS A 201 -11.38 -0.12 2.63
C LYS A 201 -10.07 -0.89 2.83
N ASN A 202 -10.09 -2.22 2.64
CA ASN A 202 -8.87 -3.01 2.58
C ASN A 202 -8.40 -3.06 1.12
N ILE A 203 -7.19 -2.56 0.80
CA ILE A 203 -6.67 -2.61 -0.59
C ILE A 203 -5.86 -3.89 -0.85
N ALA A 204 -5.53 -4.65 0.19
CA ALA A 204 -4.71 -5.84 0.08
C ALA A 204 -5.22 -6.96 0.97
N LEU A 205 -5.25 -8.19 0.42
CA LEU A 205 -5.50 -9.42 1.14
C LEU A 205 -4.15 -10.09 1.46
N GLY A 206 -3.75 -10.12 2.73
CA GLY A 206 -2.49 -10.71 3.19
C GLY A 206 -2.30 -10.56 4.71
N VAL A 207 -1.19 -11.06 5.27
CA VAL A 207 -0.88 -11.03 6.71
C VAL A 207 -0.85 -9.59 7.30
N ARG A 208 -0.70 -8.58 6.44
CA ARG A 208 -0.76 -7.16 6.79
C ARG A 208 -1.87 -6.50 5.98
N ASN A 209 -3.07 -6.39 6.55
CA ASN A 209 -4.19 -5.71 5.91
C ASN A 209 -3.85 -4.23 5.76
N LEU A 210 -3.66 -3.79 4.51
CA LEU A 210 -3.50 -2.39 4.18
C LEU A 210 -4.87 -1.73 4.15
N ARG A 211 -5.05 -0.67 4.93
CA ARG A 211 -6.33 0.04 5.03
C ARG A 211 -6.23 1.44 4.47
N VAL A 212 -7.28 1.84 3.79
CA VAL A 212 -7.51 3.21 3.35
C VAL A 212 -8.56 3.84 4.24
N VAL A 213 -8.20 4.99 4.76
CA VAL A 213 -9.02 5.85 5.58
C VAL A 213 -9.40 7.08 4.76
N TYR A 214 -10.69 7.37 4.68
CA TYR A 214 -11.21 8.51 3.94
C TYR A 214 -11.12 9.77 4.78
N ARG A 215 -10.83 10.90 4.15
CA ARG A 215 -11.00 12.23 4.72
C ARG A 215 -12.44 12.69 4.52
N VAL A 216 -13.06 13.25 5.56
CA VAL A 216 -14.15 14.21 5.40
C VAL A 216 -13.69 15.53 5.97
N VAL A 217 -13.64 16.54 5.11
CA VAL A 217 -13.56 17.94 5.52
C VAL A 217 -14.99 18.45 5.55
N ASP A 218 -15.40 19.04 6.67
CA ASP A 218 -16.59 19.89 6.71
C ASP A 218 -16.26 21.25 6.06
#